data_AF-A0A102QXF2-F1
#
_entry.id   AF-A0A102QXF2-F1
#
_cell.length_a   1.000
_cell.length_b   1.000
_cell.length_c   1.000
_cell.angle_alpha   90.00
_cell.angle_beta   90.00
_cell.angle_gamma   90.00
#
_symmetry.space_group_name_H-M   'P 1'
#
loop_
_entity.id
_entity.type
_entity.pdbx_description
1 polymer ?
#
loop_
_entity_poly.entity_id
_entity_poly.type
_entity_poly.pdbx_seq_one_letter_code
_entity_poly.pdbx_strand_id
1 'polypeptide(L)'
;MASSQSTVDFIVEQMAAAGAVSARKMFGEYGIYCDGKMVALVCDDRLFVKPTPDGKAFLGECEEGPPYPGAKPCFVISGERWDEREWLSRLIRITAAQLPPPKPRKR
;
A
#
# COMPACT_ATOMS: atom_id res chain seq x y z
N MET A 1 -14.23 -7.98 -6.29
CA MET A 1 -14.10 -7.88 -7.76
C MET A 1 -12.62 -7.69 -8.04
N ALA A 2 -12.06 -8.19 -9.16
CA ALA A 2 -10.63 -8.01 -9.41
C ALA A 2 -10.32 -6.52 -9.64
N SER A 3 -9.27 -5.99 -9.00
CA SER A 3 -8.90 -4.58 -9.17
C SER A 3 -8.44 -4.27 -10.61
N SER A 4 -8.79 -3.08 -11.08
CA SER A 4 -8.46 -2.59 -12.41
C SER A 4 -6.98 -2.20 -12.50
N GLN A 5 -6.30 -2.57 -13.58
CA GLN A 5 -4.88 -2.23 -13.78
C GLN A 5 -4.67 -0.70 -13.77
N SER A 6 -5.59 0.06 -14.36
CA SER A 6 -5.56 1.52 -14.37
C SER A 6 -5.58 2.14 -12.97
N THR A 7 -6.41 1.61 -12.06
CA THR A 7 -6.47 2.05 -10.65
C THR A 7 -5.12 1.84 -9.97
N VAL A 8 -4.53 0.66 -10.18
CA VAL A 8 -3.26 0.28 -9.57
C VAL A 8 -2.11 1.13 -10.10
N ASP A 9 -2.07 1.34 -11.41
CA ASP A 9 -1.04 2.16 -12.06
C ASP A 9 -1.12 3.60 -11.57
N PHE A 10 -2.33 4.16 -11.49
CA PHE A 10 -2.57 5.48 -10.92
C PHE A 10 -2.06 5.58 -9.48
N ILE A 11 -2.44 4.65 -8.60
CA ILE A 11 -2.01 4.61 -7.20
C ILE A 11 -0.49 4.54 -7.09
N VAL A 12 0.16 3.67 -7.88
CA VAL A 12 1.63 3.52 -7.89
C VAL A 12 2.29 4.82 -8.34
N GLU A 13 1.75 5.48 -9.36
CA GLU A 13 2.26 6.77 -9.83
C GLU A 13 2.14 7.86 -8.74
N GLN A 14 1.03 7.89 -8.00
CA GLN A 14 0.82 8.88 -6.94
C GLN A 14 1.83 8.75 -5.79
N MET A 15 2.32 7.53 -5.52
CA MET A 15 3.28 7.27 -4.45
C MET A 15 4.74 7.11 -4.94
N ALA A 16 5.05 7.46 -6.20
CA ALA A 16 6.36 7.23 -6.80
C ALA A 16 7.52 7.94 -6.08
N ALA A 17 7.25 9.03 -5.34
CA ALA A 17 8.26 9.74 -4.55
C ALA A 17 8.63 9.01 -3.24
N ALA A 18 8.00 7.86 -2.94
CA ALA A 18 8.29 7.08 -1.75
C ALA A 18 9.60 6.27 -1.85
N GLY A 19 10.07 5.97 -3.06
CA GLY A 19 11.19 5.08 -3.32
C GLY A 19 10.95 4.25 -4.59
N ALA A 20 11.54 3.06 -4.68
CA ALA A 20 11.28 2.15 -5.79
C ALA A 20 9.92 1.44 -5.60
N VAL A 21 8.84 2.10 -6.03
CA VAL A 21 7.47 1.57 -5.94
C VAL A 21 7.13 0.68 -7.14
N SER A 22 6.49 -0.46 -6.89
CA SER A 22 5.98 -1.36 -7.92
C SER A 22 4.74 -2.12 -7.45
N ALA A 23 3.88 -2.49 -8.38
CA ALA A 23 2.77 -3.41 -8.13
C ALA A 23 3.07 -4.81 -8.67
N ARG A 24 2.62 -5.83 -7.95
CA ARG A 24 2.65 -7.22 -8.40
C ARG A 24 1.26 -7.83 -8.31
N LYS A 25 0.74 -8.29 -9.45
CA LYS A 25 -0.54 -8.99 -9.51
C LYS A 25 -0.45 -10.36 -8.84
N MET A 26 -1.42 -10.66 -7.97
CA MET A 26 -1.54 -11.90 -7.20
C MET A 26 -3.02 -12.25 -7.03
N PHE A 27 -3.48 -13.32 -7.67
CA PHE A 27 -4.86 -13.83 -7.58
C PHE A 27 -5.96 -12.81 -7.95
N GLY A 28 -5.69 -11.95 -8.93
CA GLY A 28 -6.65 -10.91 -9.39
C GLY A 28 -6.51 -9.58 -8.66
N GLU A 29 -5.82 -9.55 -7.52
CA GLU A 29 -5.51 -8.35 -6.75
C GLU A 29 -4.02 -7.98 -6.87
N TYR A 30 -3.59 -6.91 -6.19
CA TYR A 30 -2.22 -6.41 -6.32
C TYR A 30 -1.58 -6.21 -4.96
N GLY A 31 -0.35 -6.72 -4.81
CA GLY A 31 0.55 -6.30 -3.75
C GLY A 31 1.37 -5.10 -4.21
N ILE A 32 1.44 -4.07 -3.39
CA ILE A 32 2.26 -2.88 -3.63
C ILE A 32 3.55 -2.99 -2.82
N TYR A 33 4.67 -2.76 -3.49
CA TYR A 33 6.01 -2.90 -2.94
C TYR A 33 6.74 -1.56 -3.02
N CYS A 34 7.45 -1.19 -1.96
CA CYS A 34 8.40 -0.08 -1.93
C CYS A 34 9.76 -0.63 -1.50
N ASP A 35 10.80 -0.42 -2.31
CA ASP A 35 12.16 -0.93 -2.07
C ASP A 35 12.19 -2.44 -1.75
N GLY A 36 11.36 -3.20 -2.48
CA GLY A 36 11.21 -4.65 -2.32
C GLY A 36 10.37 -5.10 -1.12
N LYS A 37 9.90 -4.17 -0.26
CA LYS A 37 9.04 -4.47 0.88
C LYS A 37 7.56 -4.33 0.49
N MET A 38 6.73 -5.33 0.78
CA MET A 38 5.28 -5.22 0.55
C MET A 38 4.67 -4.27 1.58
N VAL A 39 4.30 -3.06 1.14
CA VAL A 39 3.81 -1.95 1.98
C VAL A 39 2.29 -1.84 2.00
N ALA A 40 1.63 -2.23 0.91
CA ALA A 40 0.20 -2.10 0.75
C ALA A 40 -0.37 -3.18 -0.17
N LEU A 41 -1.68 -3.25 -0.25
CA LEU A 41 -2.44 -4.08 -1.18
C LEU A 41 -3.50 -3.22 -1.88
N VAL A 42 -3.83 -3.54 -3.11
CA VAL A 42 -5.02 -3.02 -3.79
C VAL A 42 -5.97 -4.19 -4.00
N CYS A 43 -7.14 -4.10 -3.37
CA CYS A 43 -8.19 -5.11 -3.43
C CYS A 43 -9.54 -4.43 -3.69
N ASP A 44 -10.33 -4.95 -4.62
CA ASP A 44 -11.63 -4.37 -4.99
C ASP A 44 -11.55 -2.85 -5.31
N ASP A 45 -10.50 -2.45 -6.03
CA ASP A 45 -10.19 -1.04 -6.35
C ASP A 45 -10.09 -0.14 -5.09
N ARG A 46 -9.62 -0.69 -3.96
CA ARG A 46 -9.34 0.07 -2.72
C ARG A 46 -7.90 -0.14 -2.28
N LEU A 47 -7.30 0.90 -1.71
CA LEU A 47 -5.92 0.87 -1.20
C LEU A 47 -5.89 0.51 0.29
N PHE A 48 -5.15 -0.54 0.62
CA PHE A 48 -4.95 -1.04 1.98
C PHE A 48 -3.48 -0.95 2.37
N VAL A 49 -3.12 -0.05 3.28
CA VAL A 49 -1.73 0.11 3.77
C VAL A 49 -1.52 -0.74 5.02
N LYS A 50 -0.34 -1.37 5.16
CA LYS A 50 -0.06 -2.21 6.32
C LYS A 50 -0.17 -1.45 7.64
N PRO A 51 -0.76 -2.09 8.68
CA PRO A 51 -1.00 -1.46 9.97
C PRO A 51 0.32 -1.33 10.75
N THR A 52 1.01 -0.21 10.55
CA THR A 52 2.31 0.10 11.15
C THR A 52 2.11 1.18 12.23
N PRO A 53 2.76 1.08 13.41
CA PRO A 53 2.63 2.08 14.48
C PRO A 53 2.81 3.53 14.01
N ASP A 54 3.85 3.83 13.23
CA ASP A 54 4.09 5.21 12.77
C ASP A 54 3.12 5.59 11.64
N GLY A 55 2.66 4.62 10.85
CA GLY A 55 1.59 4.83 9.87
C GLY A 55 0.30 5.25 10.55
N LYS A 56 -0.06 4.60 11.67
CA LYS A 56 -1.23 4.97 12.49
C LYS A 56 -1.08 6.36 13.07
N ALA A 57 0.08 6.68 13.63
CA ALA A 57 0.36 8.00 14.18
C ALA A 57 0.28 9.11 13.11
N PHE A 58 0.71 8.83 11.87
CA PHE A 58 0.62 9.75 10.75
C PHE A 58 -0.81 9.92 10.22
N LEU A 59 -1.59 8.83 10.20
CA LEU A 59 -2.97 8.83 9.73
C LEU A 59 -3.94 9.48 10.75
N GLY A 60 -3.66 9.34 12.04
CA GLY A 60 -4.58 9.75 13.10
C GLY A 60 -5.77 8.79 13.20
N GLU A 61 -6.98 9.34 13.19
CA GLU A 61 -8.20 8.53 13.07
C GLU A 61 -8.33 8.02 11.62
N CYS A 62 -8.24 6.70 11.45
CA CYS A 62 -8.33 6.07 10.14
C CYS A 62 -9.23 4.84 10.17
N GLU A 63 -9.84 4.53 9.03
CA GLU A 63 -10.60 3.31 8.85
C GLU A 63 -9.64 2.12 8.77
N GLU A 64 -9.92 1.07 9.54
CA GLU A 64 -9.21 -0.20 9.48
C GLU A 64 -10.16 -1.27 8.95
N GLY A 65 -9.71 -2.05 7.97
CA GLY A 65 -10.53 -3.08 7.35
C GLY A 65 -9.69 -4.21 6.75
N PRO A 66 -10.21 -5.44 6.69
CA PRO A 66 -9.49 -6.52 6.02
C PRO A 66 -9.54 -6.31 4.49
N PRO A 67 -8.41 -6.43 3.76
CA PRO A 67 -8.38 -6.31 2.30
C PRO A 67 -9.20 -7.41 1.60
N TYR A 68 -9.38 -8.56 2.25
CA TYR A 68 -10.19 -9.67 1.78
C TYR A 68 -10.64 -10.53 2.98
N PRO A 69 -11.67 -11.39 2.84
CA PRO A 69 -12.16 -12.23 3.93
C PRO A 69 -11.05 -13.07 4.57
N GLY A 70 -10.91 -12.99 5.90
CA GLY A 70 -9.88 -13.70 6.67
C GLY A 70 -8.50 -13.03 6.71
N ALA A 71 -8.30 -11.90 6.03
CA ALA A 71 -7.09 -11.11 6.16
C ALA A 71 -7.03 -10.36 7.50
N LYS A 72 -5.81 -10.00 7.93
CA LYS A 72 -5.64 -9.07 9.04
C LYS A 72 -6.07 -7.66 8.61
N PRO A 73 -6.67 -6.87 9.52
CA PRO A 73 -7.01 -5.47 9.23
C PRO A 73 -5.80 -4.67 8.74
N CYS A 74 -6.04 -3.80 7.77
CA CYS A 74 -5.10 -2.84 7.22
C CYS A 74 -5.73 -1.45 7.22
N PHE A 75 -4.93 -0.39 7.12
CA PHE A 75 -5.45 0.96 6.98
C PHE A 75 -6.09 1.12 5.61
N VAL A 76 -7.36 1.50 5.59
CA VAL A 76 -8.10 1.80 4.36
C VAL A 76 -7.83 3.25 4.00
N ILE A 77 -7.27 3.48 2.82
CA ILE A 77 -6.99 4.84 2.32
C ILE A 77 -8.10 5.24 1.36
N SER A 78 -8.86 6.26 1.74
CA SER A 78 -9.90 6.86 0.89
C SER A 78 -9.35 7.28 -0.47
N GLY A 79 -10.12 7.05 -1.53
CA GLY A 79 -9.77 7.44 -2.89
C GLY A 79 -9.53 8.94 -3.05
N GLU A 80 -10.20 9.76 -2.23
CA GLU A 80 -10.04 11.23 -2.22
C GLU A 80 -8.61 11.68 -1.85
N ARG A 81 -7.85 10.83 -1.14
CA ARG A 81 -6.49 11.14 -0.70
C ARG A 81 -5.42 10.60 -1.65
N TRP A 82 -5.79 9.84 -2.68
CA TRP A 82 -4.82 9.25 -3.58
C TRP A 82 -4.09 10.33 -4.39
N ASP A 83 -4.79 11.39 -4.78
CA ASP A 83 -4.21 12.53 -5.52
C ASP A 83 -3.22 13.37 -4.69
N GLU A 84 -3.20 13.21 -3.35
CA GLU A 84 -2.26 13.90 -2.47
C GLU A 84 -0.86 13.22 -2.51
N ARG A 85 -0.16 13.33 -3.66
CA ARG A 85 1.09 12.60 -3.96
C ARG A 85 2.12 12.61 -2.84
N GLU A 86 2.42 13.79 -2.29
CA GLU A 86 3.42 13.94 -1.22
C GLU A 86 2.97 13.26 0.08
N TRP A 87 1.69 13.42 0.42
CA TRP A 87 1.09 12.80 1.60
C TRP A 87 1.10 11.28 1.48
N LEU A 88 0.66 10.75 0.33
CA LEU A 88 0.63 9.31 0.06
C LEU A 88 2.05 8.73 0.04
N SER A 89 2.98 9.39 -0.63
CA SER A 89 4.39 8.99 -0.66
C SER A 89 5.02 9.01 0.73
N ARG A 90 4.64 9.96 1.59
CA ARG A 90 5.10 10.02 2.99
C ARG A 90 4.56 8.86 3.82
N LEU A 91 3.26 8.55 3.69
CA LEU A 91 2.66 7.39 4.36
C LEU A 91 3.41 6.11 3.98
N ILE A 92 3.64 5.89 2.69
CA ILE A 92 4.34 4.69 2.21
C ILE A 92 5.78 4.61 2.71
N ARG A 93 6.52 5.72 2.76
CA ARG A 93 7.88 5.77 3.35
C ARG A 93 7.88 5.38 4.83
N ILE A 94 6.96 5.96 5.60
CA ILE A 94 6.80 5.66 7.03
C ILE A 94 6.48 4.18 7.23
N THR A 95 5.53 3.64 6.47
CA THR A 95 5.19 2.22 6.51
C THR A 95 6.38 1.34 6.13
N ALA A 96 7.08 1.65 5.04
CA ALA A 96 8.24 0.87 4.57
C ALA A 96 9.37 0.81 5.60
N ALA A 97 9.62 1.90 6.35
CA ALA A 97 10.65 1.97 7.37
C ALA A 97 10.42 0.97 8.52
N GLN A 98 9.16 0.68 8.85
CA GLN A 98 8.79 -0.23 9.93
C GLN A 98 8.65 -1.71 9.50
N LEU A 99 8.79 -1.99 8.21
CA LEU A 99 8.69 -3.34 7.68
C LEU A 99 10.06 -4.02 7.59
N PRO A 100 10.11 -5.35 7.81
CA PRO A 100 11.35 -6.11 7.70
C PRO A 100 11.95 -5.94 6.30
N PRO A 101 13.29 -6.00 6.17
CA PRO A 101 13.95 -5.90 4.88
C PRO A 101 13.46 -7.01 3.93
N PRO A 102 13.46 -6.76 2.62
CA PRO A 102 13.11 -7.78 1.65
C PRO A 102 14.02 -8.99 1.83
N LYS A 103 13.46 -10.20 1.72
CA LYS A 103 14.28 -11.42 1.74
C LYS A 103 15.30 -11.33 0.61
N PRO A 104 16.59 -11.65 0.87
CA PRO A 104 17.60 -11.67 -0.19
C PRO A 104 17.15 -12.65 -1.27
N ARG A 105 17.14 -12.19 -2.53
CA ARG A 105 16.87 -13.09 -3.66
C ARG A 105 18.03 -14.07 -3.74
N LYS A 106 17.76 -15.37 -3.54
CA LYS A 106 18.73 -16.42 -3.86
C LYS A 106 18.96 -16.37 -5.37
N ARG A 107 20.22 -16.18 -5.77
CA ARG A 107 20.69 -16.39 -7.15
C ARG A 107 20.94 -17.87 -7.38
#